data_AF-D1PZC3-F1
#
_entry.id   AF-D1PZC3-F1
#
_cell.length_a   1.000
_cell.length_b   1.000
_cell.length_c   1.000
_cell.angle_alpha   90.00
_cell.angle_beta   90.00
_cell.angle_gamma   90.00
#
_symmetry.space_group_name_H-M   'P 1'
#
loop_
_entity.id
_entity.type
_entity.pdbx_description
1 polymer ?
#
loop_
_entity_poly.entity_id
_entity_poly.type
_entity_poly.pdbx_seq_one_letter_code
_entity_poly.pdbx_strand_id
1 'polypeptide(L)'
;MMKKHLNPLEKEFLIRQYFNNPDVSLKSFCEANNVSTSSFRKWRRLYSQFGIEGLTKDNKKLAPLLPPEEDSILKMYQKEILRLRIEIERLKRNYTVRIGKDGRKEFVRLKTRRSKS
;
A
#
# COMPACT_ATOMS: atom_id res chain seq x y z
N MET A 1 -0.14 28.62 -29.32
CA MET A 1 0.55 27.31 -29.28
C MET A 1 -0.49 26.21 -29.24
N MET A 2 -0.45 25.26 -30.18
CA MET A 2 -1.38 24.13 -30.23
C MET A 2 -1.15 23.22 -29.03
N LYS A 3 -2.14 23.06 -28.15
CA LYS A 3 -2.10 22.04 -27.09
C LYS A 3 -2.19 20.67 -27.78
N LYS A 4 -1.04 20.06 -28.07
CA LYS A 4 -0.98 18.69 -28.59
C LYS A 4 -1.69 17.78 -27.59
N HIS A 5 -2.82 17.20 -28.00
CA HIS A 5 -3.59 16.33 -27.13
C HIS A 5 -2.90 14.97 -27.09
N LEU A 6 -2.19 14.70 -25.99
CA LEU A 6 -1.52 13.43 -25.79
C LEU A 6 -2.55 12.30 -25.65
N ASN A 7 -2.38 11.24 -26.42
CA ASN A 7 -3.20 10.03 -26.32
C ASN A 7 -2.81 9.20 -25.07
N PRO A 8 -3.61 8.20 -24.66
CA PRO A 8 -3.30 7.39 -23.47
C PRO A 8 -1.94 6.69 -23.49
N LEU A 9 -1.48 6.21 -24.64
CA LEU A 9 -0.19 5.52 -24.80
C LEU A 9 0.99 6.49 -24.65
N GLU A 10 0.89 7.68 -25.26
CA GLU A 10 1.92 8.73 -25.11
C GLU A 10 2.03 9.17 -23.64
N LYS A 11 0.90 9.28 -22.93
CA LYS A 11 0.90 9.58 -21.50
C LYS A 11 1.56 8.47 -20.68
N GLU A 12 1.23 7.20 -20.95
CA GLU A 12 1.85 6.06 -20.27
C GLU A 12 3.36 6.03 -20.50
N PHE A 13 3.80 6.25 -21.74
CA PHE A 13 5.21 6.31 -22.08
C PHE A 13 5.96 7.34 -21.22
N LEU A 14 5.41 8.56 -21.11
CA LEU A 14 5.99 9.61 -20.26
C LEU A 14 6.01 9.23 -18.77
N ILE A 15 4.95 8.56 -18.27
CA ILE A 15 4.90 8.08 -16.89
C ILE A 15 6.01 7.05 -16.63
N ARG A 16 6.17 6.07 -17.52
CA ARG A 16 7.22 5.05 -17.40
C ARG A 16 8.61 5.65 -17.50
N GLN A 17 8.84 6.57 -18.44
CA GLN A 17 10.12 7.28 -18.57
C GLN A 17 10.46 8.06 -17.30
N TYR A 18 9.49 8.71 -16.68
CA TYR A 18 9.71 9.40 -15.41
C TYR A 18 10.09 8.43 -14.29
N PHE A 19 9.40 7.29 -14.16
CA PHE A 19 9.72 6.30 -13.11
C PHE A 19 11.07 5.59 -13.32
N ASN A 20 11.52 5.45 -14.57
CA ASN A 20 12.83 4.87 -14.89
C ASN A 20 14.00 5.85 -14.66
N ASN A 21 13.73 7.12 -14.35
CA ASN A 21 14.75 8.14 -14.12
C ASN A 21 14.53 8.79 -12.74
N PRO A 22 14.91 8.12 -11.63
CA PRO A 22 14.60 8.57 -10.27
C PRO A 22 15.27 9.91 -9.90
N ASP A 23 16.37 10.27 -10.56
CA ASP A 23 17.13 11.50 -10.29
C ASP A 23 16.50 12.76 -10.90
N VAL A 24 15.51 12.60 -11.79
CA VAL A 24 14.90 13.73 -12.50
C VAL A 24 13.76 14.31 -11.67
N SER A 25 13.87 15.61 -11.35
CA SER A 25 12.80 16.30 -10.64
C SER A 25 11.53 16.37 -11.50
N LEU A 26 10.36 16.26 -10.86
CA LEU A 26 9.05 16.34 -11.51
C LEU A 26 8.90 17.61 -12.37
N LYS A 27 9.41 18.73 -11.87
CA LYS A 27 9.34 20.03 -12.56
C LYS A 27 10.17 20.01 -13.83
N SER A 28 11.45 19.61 -13.74
CA SER A 28 12.35 19.53 -14.90
C SER A 28 11.84 18.54 -15.97
N PHE A 29 11.27 17.39 -15.55
CA PHE A 29 10.69 16.42 -16.47
C PHE A 29 9.49 17.00 -17.22
N CYS A 30 8.61 17.71 -16.52
CA CYS A 30 7.42 18.33 -17.10
C CYS A 30 7.79 19.44 -18.10
N GLU A 31 8.78 20.28 -17.76
CA GLU A 31 9.31 21.34 -18.63
C GLU A 31 9.92 20.76 -19.90
N ALA A 32 10.77 19.73 -19.78
CA ALA A 32 11.39 19.06 -20.94
C ALA A 32 10.38 18.42 -21.91
N ASN A 33 9.23 17.98 -21.39
CA ASN A 33 8.20 17.31 -22.18
C ASN A 33 7.02 18.21 -22.56
N ASN A 34 7.08 19.52 -22.26
CA ASN A 34 5.99 20.48 -22.50
C ASN A 34 4.64 20.05 -21.88
N VAL A 35 4.69 19.41 -20.71
CA VAL A 35 3.50 18.98 -19.96
C VAL A 35 3.37 19.82 -18.70
N SER A 36 2.14 20.19 -18.34
CA SER A 36 1.90 20.84 -17.05
C SER A 36 2.09 19.87 -15.89
N THR A 37 2.79 20.31 -14.84
CA THR A 37 3.01 19.53 -13.61
C THR A 37 1.70 19.05 -12.97
N SER A 38 0.63 19.84 -13.03
CA SER A 38 -0.68 19.46 -12.50
C SER A 38 -1.34 18.33 -13.31
N SER A 39 -1.21 18.40 -14.65
CA SER A 39 -1.71 17.37 -15.56
C SER A 39 -0.95 16.07 -15.38
N PHE A 40 0.38 16.14 -15.27
CA PHE A 40 1.22 14.97 -15.09
C PHE A 40 1.00 14.30 -13.72
N ARG A 41 0.83 15.06 -12.63
CA ARG A 41 0.42 14.52 -11.32
C ARG A 41 -0.91 13.79 -11.40
N LYS A 42 -1.90 14.37 -12.09
CA LYS A 42 -3.20 13.73 -12.30
C LYS A 42 -3.06 12.41 -13.07
N TRP A 43 -2.28 12.39 -14.15
CA TRP A 43 -2.04 11.17 -14.93
C TRP A 43 -1.35 10.09 -14.10
N ARG A 44 -0.30 10.43 -13.33
CA ARG A 44 0.37 9.47 -12.43
C ARG A 44 -0.60 8.84 -11.43
N ARG A 45 -1.44 9.66 -10.78
CA ARG A 45 -2.46 9.15 -9.84
C ARG A 45 -3.46 8.22 -10.52
N LEU A 46 -4.01 8.65 -11.66
CA LEU A 46 -4.99 7.85 -12.41
C LEU A 46 -4.37 6.55 -12.94
N TYR A 47 -3.14 6.59 -13.41
CA TYR A 47 -2.41 5.41 -13.86
C TYR A 47 -2.14 4.43 -12.72
N SER A 48 -1.76 4.93 -11.54
CA SER A 48 -1.57 4.10 -10.35
C SER A 48 -2.84 3.39 -9.89
N GLN A 49 -4.01 4.03 -10.08
CA GLN A 49 -5.29 3.50 -9.62
C GLN A 49 -6.02 2.66 -10.68
N PHE A 50 -5.91 3.03 -11.96
CA PHE A 50 -6.74 2.49 -13.05
C PHE A 50 -5.92 2.04 -14.27
N GLY A 51 -4.59 2.03 -14.18
CA GLY A 51 -3.72 1.67 -15.30
C GLY A 51 -3.89 2.62 -16.50
N ILE A 52 -3.68 2.10 -17.71
CA ILE A 52 -3.80 2.87 -18.94
C ILE A 52 -5.23 3.40 -19.16
N GLU A 53 -6.25 2.69 -18.68
CA GLU A 53 -7.66 3.09 -18.79
C GLU A 53 -7.92 4.43 -18.08
N GLY A 54 -7.23 4.68 -16.96
CA GLY A 54 -7.29 5.94 -16.23
C GLY A 54 -6.82 7.16 -17.02
N LEU A 55 -6.07 6.96 -18.10
CA LEU A 55 -5.51 8.02 -18.96
C LEU A 55 -6.43 8.42 -20.12
N THR A 56 -7.54 7.70 -20.31
CA THR A 56 -8.58 7.98 -21.31
C THR A 56 -9.47 9.16 -20.89
N LYS A 57 -10.24 9.73 -21.83
CA LYS A 57 -11.15 10.86 -21.57
C LYS A 57 -12.38 10.48 -20.73
N ASP A 58 -12.78 9.21 -20.80
CA ASP A 58 -14.06 8.71 -20.26
C ASP A 58 -13.90 7.95 -18.93
N ASN A 59 -12.87 8.30 -18.15
CA ASN A 59 -12.51 7.66 -16.89
C ASN A 59 -13.50 7.85 -15.73
N LYS A 60 -14.69 8.43 -15.98
CA LYS A 60 -15.69 8.80 -14.96
C LYS A 60 -16.38 7.58 -14.30
N LYS A 61 -16.26 6.39 -14.88
CA LYS A 61 -16.93 5.16 -14.41
C LYS A 61 -15.96 4.02 -14.06
N LEU A 62 -14.67 4.29 -14.01
CA LEU A 62 -13.69 3.24 -13.74
C LEU A 62 -13.71 2.83 -12.27
N ALA A 63 -13.75 1.52 -12.03
CA ALA A 63 -13.45 0.95 -10.72
C ALA A 63 -11.92 0.84 -10.57
N PRO A 64 -11.35 1.14 -9.38
CA PRO A 64 -9.91 1.00 -9.16
C PRO A 64 -9.45 -0.43 -9.44
N LEU A 65 -8.35 -0.58 -10.18
CA LEU A 65 -7.74 -1.89 -10.46
C LEU A 65 -7.12 -2.50 -9.21
N LEU A 66 -6.55 -1.63 -8.36
CA LEU A 66 -6.01 -2.01 -7.06
C LEU A 66 -7.00 -1.60 -5.97
N PRO A 67 -7.14 -2.41 -4.90
CA PRO A 67 -7.85 -1.96 -3.71
C PRO A 67 -7.24 -0.61 -3.27
N PRO A 68 -8.05 0.29 -2.69
CA PRO A 68 -7.55 1.58 -2.24
C PRO A 68 -6.29 1.36 -1.41
N GLU A 69 -5.26 2.19 -1.65
CA GLU A 69 -4.05 2.19 -0.83
C GLU A 69 -4.47 2.39 0.63
N GLU A 70 -4.58 1.28 1.36
CA GLU A 70 -4.87 1.30 2.78
C GLU A 70 -3.67 1.95 3.47
N ASP A 71 -3.94 2.99 4.27
CA ASP A 71 -2.94 3.70 5.05
C ASP A 71 -2.04 2.69 5.77
N SER A 72 -0.75 2.71 5.43
CA SER A 72 0.24 1.77 5.98
C SER A 72 0.23 1.81 7.51
N ILE A 73 0.01 2.99 8.09
CA ILE A 73 -0.12 3.21 9.53
C ILE A 73 -1.38 2.52 10.08
N LEU A 74 -2.53 2.67 9.41
CA LEU A 74 -3.77 2.01 9.82
C LEU A 74 -3.64 0.49 9.78
N LYS A 75 -3.02 -0.06 8.72
CA LYS A 75 -2.68 -1.49 8.62
C LYS A 75 -1.81 -1.98 9.76
N MET A 76 -0.79 -1.21 10.14
CA MET A 76 0.07 -1.55 11.27
C MET A 76 -0.72 -1.60 12.57
N TYR A 77 -1.57 -0.60 12.83
CA TYR A 77 -2.43 -0.60 14.01
C TYR A 77 -3.43 -1.77 14.02
N GLN A 78 -4.06 -2.09 12.89
CA GLN A 78 -4.95 -3.24 12.80
C GLN A 78 -4.23 -4.56 13.12
N LYS A 79 -3.00 -4.74 12.61
CA LYS A 79 -2.16 -5.91 12.93
C LYS A 79 -1.82 -5.96 14.42
N GLU A 80 -1.48 -4.83 15.03
CA GLU A 80 -1.12 -4.77 16.45
C GLU A 80 -2.34 -5.04 17.35
N ILE A 81 -3.50 -4.48 17.02
CA ILE A 81 -4.76 -4.76 17.74
C ILE A 81 -5.09 -6.26 17.68
N LEU A 82 -4.93 -6.89 16.51
CA LEU A 82 -5.17 -8.32 16.37
C LEU A 82 -4.18 -9.14 17.22
N ARG A 83 -2.90 -8.78 17.19
CA ARG A 83 -1.84 -9.42 18.00
C ARG A 83 -2.15 -9.32 19.49
N LEU A 84 -2.53 -8.14 19.97
CA LEU A 84 -2.89 -7.90 21.37
C LEU A 84 -4.15 -8.69 21.76
N ARG A 85 -5.16 -8.77 20.90
CA ARG A 85 -6.37 -9.58 21.17
C ARG A 85 -6.04 -11.07 21.31
N ILE A 86 -5.19 -11.60 20.44
CA ILE A 86 -4.71 -12.99 20.53
C ILE A 86 -3.96 -13.21 21.85
N GLU A 87 -3.08 -12.28 22.21
CA GLU A 87 -2.29 -12.37 23.44
C GLU A 87 -3.16 -12.30 24.71
N ILE A 88 -4.16 -11.42 24.73
CA ILE A 88 -5.15 -11.34 25.80
C ILE A 88 -5.88 -12.67 25.96
N GLU A 89 -6.40 -13.25 24.87
CA GLU A 89 -7.09 -14.54 24.92
C GLU A 89 -6.18 -15.69 25.37
N ARG A 90 -4.92 -15.68 24.93
CA ARG A 90 -3.89 -16.64 25.38
C ARG A 90 -3.68 -16.56 26.90
N LEU A 91 -3.51 -15.35 27.44
CA LEU A 91 -3.29 -15.10 28.86
C LEU A 91 -4.51 -15.46 29.70
N LYS A 92 -5.73 -15.10 29.25
CA LYS A 92 -6.99 -15.49 29.92
C LYS A 92 -7.12 -17.01 30.05
N ARG A 93 -6.65 -17.77 29.06
CA ARG A 93 -6.67 -19.23 29.08
C ARG A 93 -5.47 -19.86 29.82
N ASN A 94 -4.65 -19.02 30.47
CA ASN A 94 -3.49 -19.39 31.28
C ASN A 94 -2.42 -20.16 30.49
N TYR A 95 -2.21 -19.81 29.22
CA TYR A 95 -1.07 -20.31 28.46
C TYR A 95 0.18 -19.51 28.82
N THR A 96 1.35 -20.14 28.72
CA THR A 96 2.67 -19.53 28.72
C THR A 96 3.35 -19.77 27.36
N VAL A 97 4.33 -18.94 27.00
CA VAL A 97 5.13 -19.11 25.79
C VAL A 97 6.50 -19.65 26.19
N ARG A 98 6.92 -20.74 25.56
CA ARG A 98 8.29 -21.27 25.66
C ARG A 98 8.90 -21.31 24.28
N ILE A 99 10.22 -21.26 24.20
CA ILE A 99 10.95 -21.50 22.96
C ILE A 99 11.32 -22.98 22.95
N GLY A 100 10.82 -23.71 21.96
CA GLY A 100 11.12 -25.12 21.73
C GLY A 100 12.57 -25.33 21.32
N LYS A 101 13.02 -26.58 21.30
CA LYS A 101 14.40 -26.95 20.89
C LYS A 101 14.71 -26.57 19.44
N ASP A 102 13.67 -26.41 18.63
CA ASP A 102 13.71 -25.98 17.23
C ASP A 102 13.66 -24.46 17.04
N GLY A 103 13.65 -23.68 18.13
CA GLY A 103 13.55 -22.22 18.10
C GLY A 103 12.14 -21.68 17.88
N ARG A 104 11.12 -22.56 17.79
CA ARG A 104 9.72 -22.13 17.60
C ARG A 104 9.06 -21.78 18.92
N LYS A 105 8.10 -20.86 18.87
CA LYS A 105 7.28 -20.50 20.03
C LYS A 105 6.24 -21.59 20.27
N GLU A 106 6.31 -22.24 21.42
CA GLU A 106 5.34 -23.22 21.90
C GLU A 106 4.44 -22.59 22.95
N PHE A 107 3.12 -22.77 22.80
CA PHE A 107 2.12 -22.28 23.75
C PHE A 107 1.70 -23.41 24.69
N VAL A 108 2.08 -23.33 25.96
CA VAL A 108 1.87 -24.39 26.95
C VAL A 108 0.86 -23.93 28.00
N ARG A 109 -0.21 -24.70 28.23
CA ARG A 109 -1.20 -24.37 29.25
C ARG A 109 -0.66 -24.64 30.65
N LEU A 110 -0.69 -23.65 31.53
CA LEU A 110 -0.33 -23.80 32.93
C LEU A 110 -1.50 -24.44 33.70
N LYS A 111 -1.22 -25.49 34.48
CA LYS A 111 -2.19 -26.06 35.41
C LYS A 111 -2.50 -25.04 36.50
N THR A 112 -3.78 -24.87 36.84
CA THR A 112 -4.21 -24.01 37.94
C THR A 112 -3.59 -24.53 39.24
N ARG A 113 -2.90 -23.65 39.98
CA ARG A 113 -2.34 -23.99 41.29
C ARG A 113 -3.52 -24.26 42.22
N ARG A 114 -3.68 -25.51 42.70
CA ARG A 114 -4.61 -25.79 43.80
C ARG A 114 -4.06 -25.08 45.04
N SER A 115 -4.73 -24.04 45.50
CA SER A 115 -4.51 -23.53 46.86
C SER A 115 -4.91 -24.66 47.81
N LYS A 116 -3.93 -25.24 48.52
CA LYS A 116 -4.24 -26.06 49.70
C LYS A 116 -4.90 -25.11 50.70
N SER A 117 -6.19 -25.29 50.92
CA SER A 117 -6.85 -24.86 52.16
C SER A 117 -6.97 -26.07 53.08
#